data_AF-H6KZL2-F1
#
_entry.id   AF-H6KZL2-F1
#
_cell.length_a   1.000
_cell.length_b   1.000
_cell.length_c   1.000
_cell.angle_alpha   90.00
_cell.angle_beta   90.00
_cell.angle_gamma   90.00
#
_symmetry.space_group_name_H-M   'P 1'
#
loop_
_entity.id
_entity.type
_entity.pdbx_description
1 polymer ?
#
loop_
_entity_poly.entity_id
_entity_poly.type
_entity_poly.pdbx_seq_one_letter_code
_entity_poly.pdbx_strand_id
1 'polypeptide(L)'
;MENQLNTPQDLAQAYAALQAETPHLRIRQAAQKLGVAELSLLELELGGRCIRLENKPQEILASLAPLGRLMALTRNPYVVHERKGIYENVSFMGPTQQVGLVVNPDIDLRLFLSSWTHVYAVGIPKGKEVLHGLQFFDNRGEAVHKVYCTKESNMEAYQQLLDKFRAEDQSPLALLPYPHWEGPEASKAEVDVAAFQEDWLNLQDTHDFFGMLKRHGLARQDALRLAPEGHARQMEKAAVSQMLEKASETGQPIMVFVGNKGCIQIHTGPVKRIVERGTWINVMDPDFNLHLDLAGVAEAWWVRKPSADGIVSSLELFDEQGELIAYFFGARKPGIPEREDWRALLNTLPVLVQPESV
;
A
#
# COMPACT_ATOMS: atom_id res chain seq x y z
N MET A 1 -23.04 -19.18 21.03
CA MET A 1 -24.03 -18.39 20.28
C MET A 1 -23.25 -17.37 19.50
N GLU A 2 -22.97 -17.65 18.22
CA GLU A 2 -22.48 -16.62 17.32
C GLU A 2 -23.58 -15.56 17.23
N ASN A 3 -23.36 -14.37 17.79
CA ASN A 3 -24.19 -13.23 17.49
C ASN A 3 -23.99 -12.94 16.00
N GLN A 4 -24.90 -13.43 15.16
CA GLN A 4 -24.92 -13.06 13.76
C GLN A 4 -25.21 -11.56 13.69
N LEU A 5 -24.20 -10.78 13.31
CA LEU A 5 -24.31 -9.34 13.08
C LEU A 5 -25.08 -9.14 11.77
N ASN A 6 -26.42 -9.16 11.87
CA ASN A 6 -27.31 -9.14 10.72
C ASN A 6 -27.81 -7.73 10.39
N THR A 7 -27.71 -6.79 11.33
CA THR A 7 -28.18 -5.41 11.15
C THR A 7 -27.12 -4.37 11.57
N PRO A 8 -27.18 -3.14 11.02
CA PRO A 8 -26.33 -2.04 11.48
C PRO A 8 -26.44 -1.77 12.99
N GLN A 9 -27.61 -2.02 13.59
CA GLN A 9 -27.82 -1.82 15.02
C GLN A 9 -27.10 -2.88 15.86
N ASP A 10 -27.12 -4.14 15.44
CA ASP A 10 -26.35 -5.21 16.09
C ASP A 10 -24.84 -4.93 15.99
N LEU A 11 -24.39 -4.48 14.81
CA LEU A 11 -23.00 -4.10 14.58
C LEU A 11 -22.57 -2.94 15.47
N ALA A 12 -23.41 -1.90 15.62
CA ALA A 12 -23.13 -0.78 16.51
C ALA A 12 -22.95 -1.21 17.97
N GLN A 13 -23.83 -2.09 18.46
CA GLN A 13 -23.73 -2.61 19.83
C GLN A 13 -22.45 -3.44 20.04
N ALA A 14 -22.16 -4.35 19.10
CA ALA A 14 -20.96 -5.18 19.16
C ALA A 14 -19.67 -4.35 19.07
N TYR A 15 -19.67 -3.33 18.22
CA TYR A 15 -18.53 -2.42 18.09
C TYR A 15 -18.31 -1.58 19.35
N ALA A 16 -19.38 -1.04 19.95
CA ALA A 16 -19.29 -0.30 21.21
C ALA A 16 -18.75 -1.19 22.35
N ALA A 17 -19.21 -2.43 22.46
CA ALA A 17 -18.69 -3.39 23.43
C ALA A 17 -17.20 -3.67 23.22
N LEU A 18 -16.78 -3.89 21.98
CA LEU A 18 -15.38 -4.14 21.63
C LEU A 18 -14.47 -2.93 21.94
N GLN A 19 -14.96 -1.71 21.71
CA GLN A 19 -14.24 -0.48 22.04
C GLN A 19 -14.09 -0.29 23.56
N ALA A 20 -15.07 -0.71 24.35
CA ALA A 20 -15.01 -0.65 25.81
C ALA A 20 -14.00 -1.67 26.37
N GLU A 21 -13.94 -2.88 25.79
CA GLU A 21 -13.00 -3.93 26.20
C GLU A 21 -11.56 -3.65 25.75
N THR A 22 -11.38 -3.18 24.51
CA THR A 22 -10.07 -2.84 23.94
C THR A 22 -10.04 -1.38 23.50
N PRO A 23 -9.81 -0.43 24.43
CA PRO A 23 -9.64 0.97 24.09
C PRO A 23 -8.52 1.16 23.05
N HIS A 24 -8.70 2.13 22.16
CA HIS A 24 -7.76 2.47 21.08
C HIS A 24 -7.62 1.44 19.94
N LEU A 25 -8.46 0.40 19.90
CA LEU A 25 -8.50 -0.53 18.77
C LEU A 25 -8.79 0.23 17.46
N ARG A 26 -7.98 -0.01 16.42
CA ARG A 26 -8.19 0.63 15.13
C ARG A 26 -9.38 0.01 14.41
N ILE A 27 -10.11 0.80 13.63
CA ILE A 27 -11.32 0.36 12.92
C ILE A 27 -11.12 -0.90 12.08
N ARG A 28 -9.96 -1.06 11.39
CA ARG A 28 -9.63 -2.30 10.66
C ARG A 28 -9.57 -3.53 11.56
N GLN A 29 -8.90 -3.40 12.71
CA GLN A 29 -8.74 -4.50 13.66
C GLN A 29 -10.08 -4.86 14.30
N ALA A 30 -10.93 -3.86 14.56
CA ALA A 30 -12.30 -4.08 15.00
C ALA A 30 -13.13 -4.80 13.93
N ALA A 31 -13.03 -4.38 12.67
CA ALA A 31 -13.74 -4.99 11.54
C ALA A 31 -13.38 -6.47 11.41
N GLN A 32 -12.09 -6.79 11.49
CA GLN A 32 -11.59 -8.17 11.48
C GLN A 32 -12.15 -8.99 12.66
N LYS A 33 -12.09 -8.48 13.89
CA LYS A 33 -12.63 -9.17 15.08
C LYS A 33 -14.14 -9.40 15.00
N LEU A 34 -14.87 -8.49 14.36
CA LEU A 34 -16.32 -8.54 14.20
C LEU A 34 -16.76 -9.28 12.92
N GLY A 35 -15.82 -9.71 12.07
CA GLY A 35 -16.15 -10.44 10.84
C GLY A 35 -16.87 -9.61 9.77
N VAL A 36 -16.75 -8.28 9.80
CA VAL A 36 -17.36 -7.36 8.81
C VAL A 36 -16.29 -6.54 8.08
N ALA A 37 -16.64 -5.97 6.93
CA ALA A 37 -15.74 -5.07 6.21
C ALA A 37 -15.49 -3.77 6.98
N GLU A 38 -14.34 -3.13 6.74
CA GLU A 38 -13.99 -1.85 7.36
C GLU A 38 -15.00 -0.75 7.03
N LEU A 39 -15.53 -0.75 5.80
CA LEU A 39 -16.58 0.16 5.38
C LEU A 39 -17.86 0.03 6.22
N SER A 40 -18.26 -1.20 6.58
CA SER A 40 -19.47 -1.41 7.38
C SER A 40 -19.39 -0.80 8.77
N LEU A 41 -18.19 -0.78 9.38
CA LEU A 41 -17.98 -0.03 10.62
C LEU A 41 -17.95 1.49 10.41
N LEU A 42 -17.44 1.95 9.27
CA LEU A 42 -17.41 3.38 8.96
C LEU A 42 -18.83 3.95 8.81
N GLU A 43 -19.73 3.19 8.16
CA GLU A 43 -21.12 3.61 7.92
C GLU A 43 -21.98 3.69 9.18
N LEU A 44 -21.52 3.17 10.32
CA LEU A 44 -22.18 3.42 11.62
C LEU A 44 -22.23 4.93 11.95
N GLU A 45 -21.36 5.73 11.35
CA GLU A 45 -21.28 7.18 11.51
C GLU A 45 -21.93 7.95 10.35
N LEU A 46 -22.60 7.26 9.42
CA LEU A 46 -23.20 7.87 8.22
C LEU A 46 -24.29 8.87 8.61
N GLY A 47 -24.26 10.05 8.00
CA GLY A 47 -25.15 11.17 8.35
C GLY A 47 -24.67 11.98 9.57
N GLY A 48 -23.68 11.48 10.32
CA GLY A 48 -22.98 12.20 11.38
C GLY A 48 -21.59 12.63 10.91
N ARG A 49 -20.56 11.90 11.38
CA ARG A 49 -19.16 12.15 11.03
C ARG A 49 -18.72 11.49 9.72
N CYS A 50 -19.57 10.72 9.08
CA CYS A 50 -19.33 10.10 7.80
C CYS A 50 -20.36 10.59 6.77
N ILE A 51 -19.89 10.95 5.58
CA ILE A 51 -20.69 11.45 4.47
C ILE A 51 -20.33 10.63 3.24
N ARG A 52 -21.33 10.02 2.60
CA ARG A 52 -21.11 9.36 1.31
C ARG A 52 -20.88 10.40 0.21
N LEU A 53 -19.85 10.19 -0.60
CA LEU A 53 -19.59 10.96 -1.80
C LEU A 53 -19.99 10.16 -3.04
N GLU A 54 -20.25 10.84 -4.15
CA GLU A 54 -20.46 10.23 -5.45
C GLU A 54 -19.24 9.39 -5.84
N ASN A 55 -19.47 8.25 -6.50
CA ASN A 55 -18.39 7.39 -6.99
C ASN A 55 -17.73 8.00 -8.24
N LYS A 56 -17.03 9.12 -8.05
CA LYS A 56 -16.27 9.86 -9.07
C LYS A 56 -14.80 10.01 -8.63
N PRO A 57 -14.06 8.91 -8.42
CA PRO A 57 -12.72 8.98 -7.86
C PRO A 57 -11.76 9.81 -8.72
N GLN A 58 -11.88 9.76 -10.05
CA GLN A 58 -11.08 10.60 -10.95
C GLN A 58 -11.29 12.11 -10.67
N GLU A 59 -12.55 12.55 -10.65
CA GLU A 59 -12.89 13.96 -10.46
C GLU A 59 -12.53 14.44 -9.05
N ILE A 60 -12.73 13.59 -8.04
CA ILE A 60 -12.37 13.88 -6.65
C ILE A 60 -10.86 14.05 -6.52
N LEU A 61 -10.07 13.10 -7.03
CA LEU A 61 -8.60 13.14 -7.00
C LEU A 61 -8.05 14.37 -7.74
N ALA A 62 -8.61 14.70 -8.91
CA ALA A 62 -8.26 15.90 -9.67
C ALA A 62 -8.61 17.21 -8.93
N SER A 63 -9.52 17.16 -7.95
CA SER A 63 -9.93 18.31 -7.14
C SER A 63 -9.14 18.44 -5.82
N LEU A 64 -8.12 17.60 -5.57
CA LEU A 64 -7.37 17.63 -4.30
C LEU A 64 -6.28 18.71 -4.22
N ALA A 65 -5.71 19.16 -5.33
CA ALA A 65 -4.61 20.15 -5.31
C ALA A 65 -4.97 21.45 -4.52
N PRO A 66 -6.17 22.05 -4.66
CA PRO A 66 -6.57 23.24 -3.91
C PRO A 66 -6.66 23.06 -2.39
N LEU A 67 -6.75 21.82 -1.89
CA LEU A 67 -6.75 21.53 -0.45
C LEU A 67 -5.36 21.72 0.18
N GLY A 68 -4.31 21.93 -0.63
CA GLY A 68 -2.94 22.16 -0.15
C GLY A 68 -2.28 20.88 0.37
N ARG A 69 -1.55 20.99 1.48
CA ARG A 69 -0.78 19.86 2.04
C ARG A 69 -1.70 18.86 2.74
N LEU A 70 -1.71 17.63 2.23
CA LEU A 70 -2.51 16.50 2.70
C LEU A 70 -1.60 15.36 3.17
N MET A 71 -2.17 14.36 3.85
CA MET A 71 -1.51 13.10 4.16
C MET A 71 -2.19 11.96 3.39
N ALA A 72 -1.43 11.32 2.53
CA ALA A 72 -1.81 10.13 1.76
C ALA A 72 -1.52 8.87 2.58
N LEU A 73 -2.49 7.97 2.69
CA LEU A 73 -2.33 6.68 3.37
C LEU A 73 -2.75 5.54 2.46
N THR A 74 -1.80 4.66 2.17
CA THR A 74 -2.02 3.39 1.47
C THR A 74 -1.44 2.27 2.30
N ARG A 75 -2.09 1.11 2.30
CA ARG A 75 -1.66 -0.04 3.12
C ARG A 75 -2.08 -1.36 2.51
N ASN A 76 -1.47 -2.41 3.05
CA ASN A 76 -1.95 -3.79 3.00
C ASN A 76 -2.00 -4.35 4.44
N PRO A 77 -2.25 -5.65 4.68
CA PRO A 77 -2.36 -6.18 6.04
C PRO A 77 -1.13 -5.95 6.93
N TYR A 78 0.07 -5.90 6.36
CA TYR A 78 1.33 -5.94 7.10
C TYR A 78 2.13 -4.65 7.05
N VAL A 79 1.75 -3.69 6.20
CA VAL A 79 2.42 -2.39 6.15
C VAL A 79 1.46 -1.23 5.92
N VAL A 80 1.67 -0.14 6.65
CA VAL A 80 1.02 1.16 6.45
C VAL A 80 2.06 2.17 5.95
N HIS A 81 1.74 2.84 4.85
CA HIS A 81 2.56 3.89 4.24
C HIS A 81 1.81 5.22 4.28
N GLU A 82 2.35 6.19 5.02
CA GLU A 82 1.80 7.54 5.16
C GLU A 82 2.78 8.56 4.58
N ARG A 83 2.34 9.36 3.61
CA ARG A 83 3.19 10.38 2.97
C ARG A 83 2.47 11.71 2.88
N LYS A 84 3.11 12.79 3.33
CA LYS A 84 2.56 14.16 3.28
C LYS A 84 3.03 14.92 2.06
N GLY A 85 2.12 15.63 1.40
CA GLY A 85 2.43 16.40 0.19
C GLY A 85 1.20 17.02 -0.43
N ILE A 86 1.37 17.59 -1.62
CA ILE A 86 0.29 18.19 -2.40
C ILE A 86 -0.07 17.21 -3.55
N TYR A 87 -1.36 17.01 -3.80
CA TYR A 87 -1.86 16.17 -4.88
C TYR A 87 -1.82 16.91 -6.23
N GLU A 88 -0.60 17.18 -6.72
CA GLU A 88 -0.35 17.79 -8.03
C GLU A 88 -0.02 16.75 -9.10
N ASN A 89 -0.10 17.15 -10.38
CA ASN A 89 0.19 16.30 -11.54
C ASN A 89 -0.63 15.01 -11.57
N VAL A 90 -1.91 15.11 -11.19
CA VAL A 90 -2.87 14.01 -11.31
C VAL A 90 -3.21 13.83 -12.80
N SER A 91 -3.03 12.62 -13.32
CA SER A 91 -3.35 12.28 -14.71
C SER A 91 -3.99 10.90 -14.78
N PHE A 92 -4.81 10.69 -15.82
CA PHE A 92 -5.49 9.41 -16.07
C PHE A 92 -5.23 8.96 -17.50
N MET A 93 -4.97 7.67 -17.68
CA MET A 93 -4.51 7.07 -18.92
C MET A 93 -5.55 6.13 -19.53
N GLY A 94 -5.50 6.01 -20.86
CA GLY A 94 -6.34 5.09 -21.63
C GLY A 94 -7.78 5.58 -21.85
N PRO A 95 -8.53 4.93 -22.75
CA PRO A 95 -9.88 5.36 -23.12
C PRO A 95 -10.87 5.29 -21.95
N THR A 96 -10.64 4.36 -21.01
CA THR A 96 -11.50 4.15 -19.84
C THR A 96 -11.05 4.91 -18.60
N GLN A 97 -9.90 5.60 -18.65
CA GLN A 97 -9.29 6.34 -17.53
C GLN A 97 -9.25 5.53 -16.22
N GLN A 98 -8.97 4.22 -16.33
CA GLN A 98 -8.92 3.30 -15.17
C GLN A 98 -7.53 3.19 -14.55
N VAL A 99 -6.50 3.74 -15.21
CA VAL A 99 -5.14 3.83 -14.68
C VAL A 99 -4.85 5.31 -14.42
N GLY A 100 -4.57 5.65 -13.17
CA GLY A 100 -4.23 7.01 -12.76
C GLY A 100 -2.80 7.10 -12.23
N LEU A 101 -2.20 8.28 -12.39
CA LEU A 101 -0.89 8.62 -11.85
C LEU A 101 -1.00 9.92 -11.07
N VAL A 102 -0.36 9.97 -9.91
CA VAL A 102 -0.02 11.22 -9.23
C VAL A 102 1.49 11.22 -9.13
N VAL A 103 2.16 12.16 -9.78
CA VAL A 103 3.63 12.14 -9.89
C VAL A 103 4.20 13.49 -9.52
N ASN A 104 4.69 13.59 -8.30
CA ASN A 104 5.47 14.73 -7.82
C ASN A 104 6.46 14.27 -6.74
N PRO A 105 7.38 15.14 -6.27
CA PRO A 105 8.41 14.75 -5.30
C PRO A 105 7.89 14.21 -3.97
N ASP A 106 6.65 14.53 -3.60
CA ASP A 106 6.05 14.11 -2.34
C ASP A 106 5.01 13.00 -2.53
N ILE A 107 3.93 13.25 -3.26
CA ILE A 107 2.86 12.30 -3.53
C ILE A 107 3.14 11.60 -4.86
N ASP A 108 3.59 10.36 -4.78
CA ASP A 108 3.83 9.49 -5.93
C ASP A 108 2.95 8.22 -5.82
N LEU A 109 1.97 8.12 -6.71
CA LEU A 109 0.94 7.09 -6.70
C LEU A 109 0.79 6.42 -8.08
N ARG A 110 0.51 5.11 -8.06
CA ARG A 110 -0.09 4.37 -9.18
C ARG A 110 -1.49 3.93 -8.76
N LEU A 111 -2.50 4.31 -9.53
CA LEU A 111 -3.91 4.12 -9.19
C LEU A 111 -4.56 3.15 -10.18
N PHE A 112 -5.24 2.13 -9.66
CA PHE A 112 -5.99 1.14 -10.43
C PHE A 112 -7.48 1.27 -10.10
N LEU A 113 -8.13 2.24 -10.77
CA LEU A 113 -9.44 2.76 -10.41
C LEU A 113 -10.60 1.80 -10.66
N SER A 114 -10.39 0.71 -11.41
CA SER A 114 -11.41 -0.33 -11.62
C SER A 114 -11.83 -1.02 -10.33
N SER A 115 -11.00 -0.95 -9.29
CA SER A 115 -11.30 -1.47 -7.96
C SER A 115 -11.98 -0.45 -7.05
N TRP A 116 -12.02 0.84 -7.39
CA TRP A 116 -12.51 1.90 -6.50
C TRP A 116 -14.03 2.02 -6.64
N THR A 117 -14.77 1.71 -5.57
CA THR A 117 -16.23 1.57 -5.63
C THR A 117 -16.97 2.54 -4.71
N HIS A 118 -16.43 2.79 -3.51
CA HIS A 118 -17.08 3.66 -2.54
C HIS A 118 -16.16 4.76 -2.05
N VAL A 119 -16.69 5.97 -1.87
CA VAL A 119 -15.94 7.13 -1.40
C VAL A 119 -16.71 7.81 -0.27
N TYR A 120 -16.01 8.10 0.82
CA TYR A 120 -16.59 8.76 1.99
C TYR A 120 -15.71 9.90 2.47
N ALA A 121 -16.33 11.01 2.82
CA ALA A 121 -15.72 12.02 3.66
C ALA A 121 -15.95 11.66 5.13
N VAL A 122 -14.93 11.84 5.95
CA VAL A 122 -14.93 11.41 7.35
C VAL A 122 -14.42 12.51 8.28
N GLY A 123 -14.93 12.52 9.50
CA GLY A 123 -14.38 13.25 10.64
C GLY A 123 -14.00 12.29 11.75
N ILE A 124 -12.72 12.17 12.06
CA ILE A 124 -12.22 11.25 13.10
C ILE A 124 -11.87 12.08 14.34
N PRO A 125 -12.55 11.88 15.49
CA PRO A 125 -12.20 12.57 16.72
C PRO A 125 -10.74 12.28 17.15
N LYS A 126 -10.00 13.35 17.46
CA LYS A 126 -8.60 13.34 17.91
C LYS A 126 -8.47 14.25 19.13
N GLY A 127 -8.94 13.76 20.28
CA GLY A 127 -9.03 14.56 21.50
C GLY A 127 -10.03 15.70 21.31
N LYS A 128 -9.55 16.95 21.31
CA LYS A 128 -10.38 18.15 21.06
C LYS A 128 -10.48 18.54 19.59
N GLU A 129 -9.64 17.95 18.73
CA GLU A 129 -9.63 18.24 17.29
C GLU A 129 -10.37 17.14 16.52
N VAL A 130 -10.76 17.44 15.28
CA VAL A 130 -11.31 16.47 14.33
C VAL A 130 -10.36 16.36 13.15
N LEU A 131 -9.93 15.13 12.85
CA LEU A 131 -9.16 14.84 11.65
C LEU A 131 -10.14 14.60 10.50
N HIS A 132 -10.18 15.54 9.56
CA HIS A 132 -10.97 15.43 8.34
C HIS A 132 -10.22 14.64 7.27
N GLY A 133 -10.95 13.95 6.41
CA GLY A 133 -10.34 13.23 5.30
C GLY A 133 -11.34 12.54 4.38
N LEU A 134 -10.82 11.95 3.33
CA LEU A 134 -11.51 11.13 2.35
C LEU A 134 -11.00 9.69 2.47
N GLN A 135 -11.90 8.71 2.37
CA GLN A 135 -11.56 7.30 2.38
C GLN A 135 -12.22 6.61 1.18
N PHE A 136 -11.41 5.86 0.43
CA PHE A 136 -11.79 5.15 -0.77
C PHE A 136 -11.74 3.64 -0.49
N PHE A 137 -12.78 2.92 -0.93
CA PHE A 137 -12.97 1.50 -0.67
C PHE A 137 -13.27 0.72 -1.95
N ASP A 138 -12.92 -0.56 -1.95
CA ASP A 138 -13.30 -1.50 -2.99
C ASP A 138 -14.75 -1.96 -2.86
N ASN A 139 -15.22 -2.76 -3.82
CA ASN A 139 -16.58 -3.32 -3.82
C ASN A 139 -16.87 -4.31 -2.68
N ARG A 140 -15.85 -4.71 -1.92
CA ARG A 140 -15.95 -5.57 -0.73
C ARG A 140 -15.81 -4.77 0.55
N GLY A 141 -15.70 -3.43 0.47
CA GLY A 141 -15.56 -2.55 1.63
C GLY A 141 -14.16 -2.56 2.25
N GLU A 142 -13.14 -3.04 1.53
CA GLU A 142 -11.73 -2.95 1.94
C GLU A 142 -11.16 -1.56 1.59
N ALA A 143 -10.42 -0.95 2.51
CA ALA A 143 -9.81 0.35 2.25
C ALA A 143 -8.71 0.27 1.18
N VAL A 144 -8.87 1.06 0.12
CA VAL A 144 -7.92 1.16 -0.99
C VAL A 144 -6.93 2.30 -0.76
N HIS A 145 -7.44 3.49 -0.46
CA HIS A 145 -6.62 4.69 -0.24
C HIS A 145 -7.34 5.65 0.71
N LYS A 146 -6.58 6.44 1.46
CA LYS A 146 -7.13 7.48 2.34
C LYS A 146 -6.33 8.75 2.20
N VAL A 147 -7.01 9.88 2.33
CA VAL A 147 -6.43 11.22 2.26
C VAL A 147 -6.89 12.00 3.47
N TYR A 148 -5.98 12.52 4.27
CA TYR A 148 -6.32 13.27 5.48
C TYR A 148 -5.84 14.70 5.39
N CYS A 149 -6.68 15.62 5.85
CA CYS A 149 -6.30 17.02 6.04
C CYS A 149 -5.20 17.11 7.11
N THR A 150 -4.27 18.02 6.88
CA THR A 150 -3.24 18.43 7.84
C THR A 150 -3.60 19.80 8.41
N LYS A 151 -2.76 20.31 9.33
CA LYS A 151 -2.90 21.68 9.84
C LYS A 151 -2.70 22.76 8.77
N GLU A 152 -2.08 22.40 7.66
CA GLU A 152 -1.79 23.29 6.52
C GLU A 152 -2.84 23.14 5.40
N SER A 153 -3.84 22.27 5.57
CA SER A 153 -4.87 22.09 4.56
C SER A 153 -5.83 23.27 4.49
N ASN A 154 -6.28 23.58 3.27
CA ASN A 154 -7.32 24.56 3.02
C ASN A 154 -8.70 23.94 3.30
N MET A 155 -9.27 24.26 4.47
CA MET A 155 -10.58 23.74 4.89
C MET A 155 -11.75 24.33 4.11
N GLU A 156 -11.60 25.51 3.50
CA GLU A 156 -12.63 26.07 2.61
C GLU A 156 -12.72 25.25 1.32
N ALA A 157 -11.57 24.93 0.71
CA ALA A 157 -11.51 24.06 -0.46
C ALA A 157 -12.01 22.63 -0.15
N TYR A 158 -11.72 22.12 1.06
CA TYR A 158 -12.28 20.85 1.52
C TYR A 158 -13.81 20.91 1.58
N GLN A 159 -14.41 21.97 2.14
CA GLN A 159 -15.86 22.12 2.18
C GLN A 159 -16.47 22.22 0.78
N GLN A 160 -15.86 22.98 -0.13
CA GLN A 160 -16.32 23.06 -1.53
C GLN A 160 -16.28 21.70 -2.24
N LEU A 161 -15.26 20.88 -1.95
CA LEU A 161 -15.18 19.51 -2.46
C LEU A 161 -16.35 18.67 -1.94
N LEU A 162 -16.67 18.77 -0.64
CA LEU A 162 -17.82 18.07 -0.06
C LEU A 162 -19.14 18.50 -0.68
N ASP A 163 -19.36 19.80 -0.84
CA ASP A 163 -20.60 20.34 -1.41
C ASP A 163 -20.78 19.88 -2.87
N LYS A 164 -19.69 19.78 -3.62
CA LYS A 164 -19.69 19.32 -5.01
C LYS A 164 -19.95 17.83 -5.17
N PHE A 165 -19.34 16.99 -4.32
CA PHE A 165 -19.32 15.54 -4.52
C PHE A 165 -20.21 14.78 -3.54
N ARG A 166 -20.97 15.44 -2.67
CA ARG A 166 -21.91 14.75 -1.77
C ARG A 166 -22.91 13.93 -2.58
N ALA A 167 -23.04 12.64 -2.26
CA ALA A 167 -24.07 11.80 -2.86
C ALA A 167 -25.46 12.19 -2.33
N GLU A 168 -26.48 12.14 -3.19
CA GLU A 168 -27.88 12.34 -2.77
C GLU A 168 -28.32 11.26 -1.78
N ASP A 169 -28.00 10.00 -2.08
CA ASP A 169 -28.30 8.87 -1.21
C ASP A 169 -27.28 8.75 -0.06
N GLN A 170 -27.76 8.96 1.16
CA GLN A 170 -27.03 8.80 2.42
C GLN A 170 -27.58 7.66 3.27
N SER A 171 -28.26 6.68 2.66
CA SER A 171 -28.71 5.46 3.35
C SER A 171 -27.57 4.44 3.47
N PRO A 172 -27.42 3.73 4.61
CA PRO A 172 -26.33 2.77 4.79
C PRO A 172 -26.44 1.59 3.82
N LEU A 173 -25.30 1.01 3.44
CA LEU A 173 -25.29 -0.22 2.64
C LEU A 173 -25.70 -1.42 3.52
N ALA A 174 -26.01 -2.54 2.86
CA ALA A 174 -26.03 -3.83 3.54
C ALA A 174 -24.65 -4.12 4.15
N LEU A 175 -24.63 -4.78 5.31
CA LEU A 175 -23.39 -5.19 5.95
C LEU A 175 -22.59 -6.09 5.01
N LEU A 176 -21.33 -5.72 4.80
CA LEU A 176 -20.40 -6.49 3.98
C LEU A 176 -19.60 -7.41 4.91
N PRO A 177 -19.45 -8.70 4.56
CA PRO A 177 -18.61 -9.60 5.33
C PRO A 177 -17.15 -9.14 5.30
N TYR A 178 -16.36 -9.55 6.29
CA TYR A 178 -14.92 -9.30 6.23
C TYR A 178 -14.37 -9.89 4.92
N PRO A 179 -13.64 -9.10 4.11
CA PRO A 179 -13.21 -9.53 2.79
C PRO A 179 -12.30 -10.76 2.92
N HIS A 180 -12.70 -11.86 2.28
CA HIS A 180 -11.82 -13.00 2.11
C HIS A 180 -10.78 -12.67 1.04
N TRP A 181 -9.50 -12.83 1.38
CA TRP A 181 -8.42 -12.69 0.43
C TRP A 181 -8.27 -13.98 -0.38
N GLU A 182 -8.28 -13.88 -1.70
CA GLU A 182 -8.21 -15.05 -2.59
C GLU A 182 -6.78 -15.51 -2.92
N GLY A 183 -5.76 -14.85 -2.36
CA GLY A 183 -4.36 -15.12 -2.73
C GLY A 183 -3.95 -14.43 -4.03
N PRO A 184 -2.65 -14.48 -4.37
CA PRO A 184 -2.20 -14.23 -5.73
C PRO A 184 -2.75 -15.31 -6.66
N GLU A 185 -2.81 -15.01 -7.95
CA GLU A 185 -3.05 -16.05 -8.95
C GLU A 185 -1.94 -17.11 -8.87
N ALA A 186 -2.35 -18.37 -8.68
CA ALA A 186 -1.40 -19.47 -8.54
C ALA A 186 -0.60 -19.68 -9.83
N SER A 187 0.67 -20.05 -9.68
CA SER A 187 1.50 -20.43 -10.82
C SER A 187 0.95 -21.66 -11.55
N LYS A 188 1.17 -21.72 -12.86
CA LYS A 188 0.91 -22.94 -13.64
C LYS A 188 1.79 -24.08 -13.14
N ALA A 189 1.26 -25.30 -13.22
CA ALA A 189 1.99 -26.51 -12.83
C ALA A 189 3.23 -26.77 -13.72
N GLU A 190 3.15 -26.42 -15.00
CA GLU A 190 4.24 -26.55 -15.96
C GLU A 190 4.60 -25.16 -16.50
N VAL A 191 5.87 -24.81 -16.34
CA VAL A 191 6.44 -23.52 -16.76
C VAL A 191 7.67 -23.83 -17.59
N ASP A 192 7.78 -23.21 -18.77
CA ASP A 192 9.01 -23.23 -19.56
C ASP A 192 10.05 -22.31 -18.90
N VAL A 193 10.81 -22.87 -17.96
CA VAL A 193 11.79 -22.13 -17.15
C VAL A 193 12.86 -21.48 -18.03
N ALA A 194 13.28 -22.15 -19.11
CA ALA A 194 14.31 -21.62 -20.00
C ALA A 194 13.81 -20.37 -20.73
N ALA A 195 12.61 -20.44 -21.33
CA ALA A 195 11.99 -19.29 -21.99
C ALA A 195 11.70 -18.14 -21.00
N PHE A 196 11.26 -18.46 -19.78
CA PHE A 196 11.04 -17.46 -18.73
C PHE A 196 12.35 -16.74 -18.33
N GLN A 197 13.44 -17.50 -18.12
CA GLN A 197 14.73 -16.93 -17.78
C GLN A 197 15.32 -16.09 -18.91
N GLU A 198 15.17 -16.52 -20.16
CA GLU A 198 15.56 -15.73 -21.33
C GLU A 198 14.79 -14.41 -21.40
N ASP A 199 13.47 -14.43 -21.21
CA ASP A 199 12.65 -13.22 -21.17
C ASP A 199 13.06 -12.28 -20.02
N TRP A 200 13.41 -12.83 -18.85
CA TRP A 200 13.89 -12.05 -17.71
C TRP A 200 15.18 -11.30 -18.07
N LEU A 201 16.14 -11.98 -18.68
CA LEU A 201 17.43 -11.40 -19.07
C LEU A 201 17.29 -10.30 -20.14
N ASN A 202 16.20 -10.34 -20.92
CA ASN A 202 15.92 -9.39 -21.99
C ASN A 202 14.99 -8.23 -21.57
N LEU A 203 14.61 -8.11 -20.29
CA LEU A 203 13.79 -6.99 -19.79
C LEU A 203 14.40 -5.63 -20.15
N GLN A 204 13.56 -4.73 -20.67
CA GLN A 204 13.94 -3.35 -21.01
C GLN A 204 13.41 -2.34 -19.99
N ASP A 205 12.29 -2.64 -19.33
CA ASP A 205 11.79 -1.90 -18.17
C ASP A 205 11.37 -2.85 -17.04
N THR A 206 11.67 -2.45 -15.81
CA THR A 206 11.11 -3.07 -14.59
C THR A 206 9.57 -3.16 -14.58
N HIS A 207 8.86 -2.28 -15.28
CA HIS A 207 7.40 -2.32 -15.42
C HIS A 207 6.92 -3.48 -16.31
N ASP A 208 7.75 -3.96 -17.25
CA ASP A 208 7.43 -5.08 -18.13
C ASP A 208 7.38 -6.42 -17.38
N PHE A 209 8.01 -6.46 -16.20
CA PHE A 209 8.09 -7.66 -15.37
C PHE A 209 6.70 -8.26 -15.08
N PHE A 210 5.71 -7.42 -14.73
CA PHE A 210 4.35 -7.90 -14.47
C PHE A 210 3.70 -8.55 -15.70
N GLY A 211 3.87 -7.93 -16.87
CA GLY A 211 3.38 -8.50 -18.13
C GLY A 211 4.06 -9.82 -18.48
N MET A 212 5.36 -9.92 -18.23
CA MET A 212 6.14 -11.15 -18.40
C MET A 212 5.63 -12.29 -17.49
N LEU A 213 5.44 -12.01 -16.20
CA LEU A 213 4.90 -13.00 -15.25
C LEU A 213 3.55 -13.55 -15.72
N LYS A 214 2.66 -12.68 -16.20
CA LYS A 214 1.35 -13.08 -16.72
C LYS A 214 1.46 -13.96 -17.97
N ARG A 215 2.39 -13.67 -18.90
CA ARG A 215 2.63 -14.51 -20.09
C ARG A 215 3.07 -15.92 -19.72
N HIS A 216 3.95 -16.03 -18.74
CA HIS A 216 4.47 -17.31 -18.24
C HIS A 216 3.52 -17.99 -17.24
N GLY A 217 2.47 -17.31 -16.75
CA GLY A 217 1.54 -17.84 -15.77
C GLY A 217 2.21 -18.11 -14.42
N LEU A 218 3.08 -17.20 -13.99
CA LEU A 218 3.85 -17.30 -12.75
C LEU A 218 3.36 -16.27 -11.73
N ALA A 219 3.12 -16.73 -10.51
CA ALA A 219 3.06 -15.87 -9.35
C ALA A 219 4.43 -15.22 -9.11
N ARG A 220 4.44 -14.00 -8.56
CA ARG A 220 5.68 -13.23 -8.38
C ARG A 220 6.70 -13.96 -7.51
N GLN A 221 6.26 -14.53 -6.39
CA GLN A 221 7.15 -15.23 -5.46
C GLN A 221 7.78 -16.47 -6.10
N ASP A 222 6.99 -17.28 -6.83
CA ASP A 222 7.49 -18.45 -7.56
C ASP A 222 8.47 -18.07 -8.66
N ALA A 223 8.21 -16.96 -9.36
CA ALA A 223 9.10 -16.45 -10.37
C ALA A 223 10.50 -16.09 -9.81
N LEU A 224 10.60 -15.66 -8.54
CA LEU A 224 11.89 -15.40 -7.91
C LEU A 224 12.68 -16.68 -7.64
N ARG A 225 12.00 -17.78 -7.33
CA ARG A 225 12.64 -19.11 -7.15
C ARG A 225 13.18 -19.66 -8.46
N LEU A 226 12.58 -19.27 -9.59
CA LEU A 226 12.96 -19.68 -10.94
C LEU A 226 13.86 -18.66 -11.67
N ALA A 227 14.23 -17.56 -11.01
CA ALA A 227 15.00 -16.49 -11.64
C ALA A 227 16.34 -17.00 -12.21
N PRO A 228 16.89 -16.35 -13.25
CA PRO A 228 18.21 -16.70 -13.75
C PRO A 228 19.28 -16.62 -12.65
N GLU A 229 20.35 -17.40 -12.79
CA GLU A 229 21.45 -17.40 -11.81
C GLU A 229 21.94 -15.97 -11.52
N GLY A 230 22.09 -15.64 -10.22
CA GLY A 230 22.53 -14.32 -9.78
C GLY A 230 21.50 -13.19 -9.88
N HIS A 231 20.24 -13.49 -10.25
CA HIS A 231 19.17 -12.49 -10.38
C HIS A 231 18.14 -12.49 -9.25
N ALA A 232 18.09 -13.55 -8.44
CA ALA A 232 17.36 -13.54 -7.18
C ALA A 232 18.10 -14.34 -6.12
N ARG A 233 18.04 -13.90 -4.87
CA ARG A 233 18.45 -14.70 -3.71
C ARG A 233 17.56 -14.40 -2.52
N GLN A 234 17.27 -15.44 -1.74
CA GLN A 234 16.50 -15.29 -0.52
C GLN A 234 17.38 -14.65 0.57
N MET A 235 16.80 -13.70 1.30
CA MET A 235 17.45 -12.91 2.34
C MET A 235 16.87 -13.30 3.70
N GLU A 236 17.65 -13.10 4.77
CA GLU A 236 17.08 -13.19 6.11
C GLU A 236 16.07 -12.06 6.34
N LYS A 237 15.04 -12.28 7.16
CA LYS A 237 14.06 -11.23 7.52
C LYS A 237 14.74 -9.99 8.13
N ALA A 238 15.85 -10.19 8.85
CA ALA A 238 16.67 -9.12 9.43
C ALA A 238 17.28 -8.16 8.39
N ALA A 239 17.35 -8.57 7.11
CA ALA A 239 17.83 -7.70 6.03
C ALA A 239 17.02 -6.41 5.89
N VAL A 240 15.73 -6.43 6.22
CA VAL A 240 14.87 -5.24 6.15
C VAL A 240 15.24 -4.21 7.20
N SER A 241 15.36 -4.64 8.47
CA SER A 241 15.76 -3.76 9.56
C SER A 241 17.13 -3.14 9.30
N GLN A 242 18.11 -3.98 8.96
CA GLN A 242 19.46 -3.50 8.67
C GLN A 242 19.52 -2.57 7.45
N MET A 243 18.68 -2.79 6.43
CA MET A 243 18.60 -1.90 5.27
C MET A 243 18.09 -0.51 5.67
N LEU A 244 17.01 -0.44 6.45
CA LEU A 244 16.44 0.82 6.91
C LEU A 244 17.39 1.57 7.85
N GLU A 245 18.03 0.87 8.78
CA GLU A 245 19.02 1.43 9.70
C GLU A 245 20.22 2.00 8.96
N LYS A 246 20.84 1.22 8.06
CA LYS A 246 22.00 1.68 7.27
C LYS A 246 21.65 2.83 6.33
N ALA A 247 20.48 2.79 5.68
CA ALA A 247 20.01 3.90 4.85
C ALA A 247 19.81 5.18 5.68
N SER A 248 19.32 5.03 6.91
CA SER A 248 19.17 6.14 7.86
C SER A 248 20.50 6.70 8.35
N GLU A 249 21.45 5.85 8.72
CA GLU A 249 22.79 6.23 9.19
C GLU A 249 23.59 6.98 8.11
N THR A 250 23.50 6.52 6.87
CA THR A 250 24.22 7.12 5.73
C THR A 250 23.49 8.28 5.09
N GLY A 251 22.20 8.49 5.42
CA GLY A 251 21.33 9.46 4.77
C GLY A 251 21.07 9.13 3.29
N GLN A 252 21.29 7.88 2.88
CA GLN A 252 21.12 7.46 1.50
C GLN A 252 19.62 7.49 1.11
N PRO A 253 19.26 8.10 -0.03
CA PRO A 253 17.88 8.13 -0.47
C PRO A 253 17.45 6.77 -1.05
N ILE A 254 16.31 6.28 -0.56
CA ILE A 254 15.68 5.04 -1.01
C ILE A 254 14.30 5.32 -1.61
N MET A 255 13.73 4.32 -2.27
CA MET A 255 12.33 4.27 -2.64
C MET A 255 11.63 3.16 -1.90
N VAL A 256 10.43 3.43 -1.38
CA VAL A 256 9.60 2.44 -0.66
C VAL A 256 8.25 2.35 -1.34
N PHE A 257 7.96 1.18 -1.89
CA PHE A 257 6.71 0.89 -2.57
C PHE A 257 5.83 0.02 -1.67
N VAL A 258 4.62 0.50 -1.40
CA VAL A 258 3.59 -0.22 -0.64
C VAL A 258 2.28 -0.08 -1.40
N GLY A 259 1.56 -1.18 -1.56
CA GLY A 259 0.30 -1.14 -2.28
C GLY A 259 -0.68 -2.22 -1.89
N ASN A 260 -1.87 -2.10 -2.49
CA ASN A 260 -2.95 -3.07 -2.51
C ASN A 260 -3.52 -3.14 -3.93
N LYS A 261 -4.63 -3.87 -4.12
CA LYS A 261 -5.28 -4.07 -5.42
C LYS A 261 -5.61 -2.78 -6.18
N GLY A 262 -5.81 -1.66 -5.49
CA GLY A 262 -6.28 -0.41 -6.11
C GLY A 262 -5.29 0.74 -6.08
N CYS A 263 -4.21 0.67 -5.30
CA CYS A 263 -3.26 1.76 -5.14
C CYS A 263 -1.86 1.25 -4.79
N ILE A 264 -0.83 1.80 -5.43
CA ILE A 264 0.57 1.71 -4.98
C ILE A 264 1.02 3.12 -4.63
N GLN A 265 1.56 3.28 -3.43
CA GLN A 265 2.13 4.52 -2.91
C GLN A 265 3.63 4.39 -2.75
N ILE A 266 4.34 5.44 -3.16
CA ILE A 266 5.79 5.44 -3.28
C ILE A 266 6.34 6.59 -2.44
N HIS A 267 7.29 6.27 -1.58
CA HIS A 267 8.17 7.27 -0.98
C HIS A 267 9.46 7.30 -1.78
N THR A 268 10.02 8.48 -2.05
CA THR A 268 11.38 8.65 -2.58
C THR A 268 12.13 9.66 -1.73
N GLY A 269 13.24 9.25 -1.13
CA GLY A 269 14.07 10.13 -0.32
C GLY A 269 14.76 9.40 0.82
N PRO A 270 15.52 10.12 1.65
CA PRO A 270 16.11 9.55 2.85
C PRO A 270 15.02 9.12 3.84
N VAL A 271 15.39 8.20 4.72
CA VAL A 271 14.67 7.88 5.97
C VAL A 271 15.57 8.26 7.13
N LYS A 272 15.05 8.73 8.27
CA LYS A 272 15.90 9.26 9.36
C LYS A 272 15.63 8.67 10.73
N ARG A 273 14.37 8.48 11.09
CA ARG A 273 13.99 8.04 12.44
C ARG A 273 13.44 6.62 12.38
N ILE A 274 14.34 5.65 12.47
CA ILE A 274 13.99 4.22 12.55
C ILE A 274 13.67 3.86 14.00
N VAL A 275 12.53 3.22 14.23
CA VAL A 275 12.08 2.81 15.56
C VAL A 275 11.50 1.41 15.51
N GLU A 276 12.07 0.49 16.29
CA GLU A 276 11.52 -0.85 16.48
C GLU A 276 10.62 -0.89 17.73
N ARG A 277 9.46 -1.56 17.62
CA ARG A 277 8.51 -1.78 18.72
C ARG A 277 7.85 -3.14 18.57
N GLY A 278 8.28 -4.11 19.37
CA GLY A 278 7.78 -5.48 19.25
C GLY A 278 8.14 -6.05 17.87
N THR A 279 7.15 -6.48 17.11
CA THR A 279 7.33 -6.99 15.74
C THR A 279 7.38 -5.89 14.68
N TRP A 280 7.14 -4.64 15.06
CA TRP A 280 7.03 -3.54 14.11
C TRP A 280 8.34 -2.78 13.95
N ILE A 281 8.76 -2.58 12.69
CA ILE A 281 9.76 -1.57 12.34
C ILE A 281 9.07 -0.34 11.74
N ASN A 282 9.51 0.84 12.17
CA ASN A 282 8.86 2.09 11.83
C ASN A 282 9.84 3.10 11.27
N VAL A 283 9.44 3.80 10.22
CA VAL A 283 10.00 5.12 9.87
C VAL A 283 9.06 6.16 10.46
N MET A 284 9.59 7.09 11.26
CA MET A 284 8.80 8.10 11.98
C MET A 284 9.28 9.51 11.62
N ASP A 285 9.36 9.80 10.33
CA ASP A 285 9.83 11.08 9.82
C ASP A 285 8.67 12.09 9.71
N PRO A 286 8.97 13.42 9.66
CA PRO A 286 7.92 14.44 9.61
C PRO A 286 6.91 14.27 8.47
N ASP A 287 7.39 13.84 7.31
CA ASP A 287 6.62 13.79 6.06
C ASP A 287 6.42 12.39 5.49
N PHE A 288 7.07 11.38 6.09
CA PHE A 288 6.94 9.98 5.71
C PHE A 288 6.90 9.11 6.96
N ASN A 289 5.82 8.35 7.13
CA ASN A 289 5.73 7.33 8.16
C ASN A 289 5.50 5.97 7.51
N LEU A 290 6.24 4.97 7.98
CA LEU A 290 6.11 3.59 7.57
C LEU A 290 5.90 2.77 8.84
N HIS A 291 4.93 1.88 8.83
CA HIS A 291 4.71 0.92 9.91
C HIS A 291 4.67 -0.46 9.28
N LEU A 292 5.74 -1.24 9.41
CA LEU A 292 5.87 -2.58 8.83
C LEU A 292 5.92 -3.63 9.94
N ASP A 293 4.99 -4.59 9.90
CA ASP A 293 4.96 -5.73 10.82
C ASP A 293 5.85 -6.85 10.28
N LEU A 294 7.02 -7.03 10.90
CA LEU A 294 7.97 -8.07 10.50
C LEU A 294 7.47 -9.47 10.81
N ALA A 295 6.48 -9.64 11.69
CA ALA A 295 5.88 -10.95 11.93
C ALA A 295 5.12 -11.47 10.70
N GLY A 296 4.56 -10.58 9.88
CA GLY A 296 3.86 -10.93 8.65
C GLY A 296 4.77 -11.24 7.46
N VAL A 297 6.06 -10.91 7.54
CA VAL A 297 7.02 -11.21 6.47
C VAL A 297 7.38 -12.68 6.53
N ALA A 298 6.96 -13.47 5.55
CA ALA A 298 7.36 -14.87 5.40
C ALA A 298 8.71 -14.98 4.69
N GLU A 299 8.89 -14.26 3.60
CA GLU A 299 10.11 -14.28 2.79
C GLU A 299 10.60 -12.86 2.45
N ALA A 300 11.91 -12.70 2.37
CA ALA A 300 12.57 -11.52 1.85
C ALA A 300 13.48 -11.93 0.69
N TRP A 301 13.51 -11.15 -0.37
CA TRP A 301 14.26 -11.47 -1.59
C TRP A 301 15.05 -10.27 -2.08
N TRP A 302 16.33 -10.48 -2.36
CA TRP A 302 17.08 -9.56 -3.20
C TRP A 302 16.88 -9.97 -4.66
N VAL A 303 16.49 -9.02 -5.50
CA VAL A 303 16.10 -9.28 -6.90
C VAL A 303 16.80 -8.29 -7.82
N ARG A 304 17.33 -8.76 -8.95
CA ARG A 304 17.95 -7.95 -10.01
C ARG A 304 17.17 -8.10 -11.30
N LYS A 305 16.77 -6.98 -11.89
CA LYS A 305 16.05 -6.95 -13.16
C LYS A 305 16.84 -6.09 -14.16
N PRO A 306 17.15 -6.61 -15.35
CA PRO A 306 17.67 -5.79 -16.44
C PRO A 306 16.69 -4.69 -16.83
N SER A 307 17.24 -3.59 -17.32
CA SER A 307 16.51 -2.50 -17.95
C SER A 307 17.41 -1.77 -18.94
N ALA A 308 16.84 -0.87 -19.74
CA ALA A 308 17.60 0.01 -20.64
C ALA A 308 18.61 0.90 -19.88
N ASP A 309 18.36 1.18 -18.60
CA ASP A 309 19.23 1.98 -17.72
C ASP A 309 20.30 1.11 -16.99
N GLY A 310 20.37 -0.18 -17.32
CA GLY A 310 21.20 -1.17 -16.63
C GLY A 310 20.41 -1.98 -15.59
N ILE A 311 21.14 -2.68 -14.71
CA ILE A 311 20.53 -3.52 -13.69
C ILE A 311 19.87 -2.65 -12.62
N VAL A 312 18.64 -3.02 -12.24
CA VAL A 312 17.91 -2.46 -11.10
C VAL A 312 17.74 -3.54 -10.04
N SER A 313 18.21 -3.26 -8.83
CA SER A 313 18.19 -4.16 -7.68
C SER A 313 17.13 -3.73 -6.67
N SER A 314 16.33 -4.68 -6.17
CA SER A 314 15.33 -4.48 -5.12
C SER A 314 15.51 -5.42 -3.94
N LEU A 315 14.99 -5.01 -2.79
CA LEU A 315 14.62 -5.90 -1.69
C LEU A 315 13.09 -6.03 -1.66
N GLU A 316 12.54 -7.23 -1.78
CA GLU A 316 11.10 -7.50 -1.90
C GLU A 316 10.64 -8.41 -0.76
N LEU A 317 9.51 -8.07 -0.13
CA LEU A 317 8.98 -8.77 1.03
C LEU A 317 7.65 -9.43 0.69
N PHE A 318 7.49 -10.69 1.08
CA PHE A 318 6.30 -11.47 0.81
C PHE A 318 5.70 -12.03 2.11
N ASP A 319 4.38 -12.10 2.17
CA ASP A 319 3.67 -12.78 3.25
C ASP A 319 3.58 -14.30 3.02
N GLU A 320 2.94 -15.01 3.94
CA GLU A 320 2.76 -16.47 3.88
C GLU A 320 1.91 -16.92 2.67
N GLN A 321 1.13 -16.02 2.08
CA GLN A 321 0.31 -16.28 0.91
C GLN A 321 1.06 -15.94 -0.40
N GLY A 322 2.29 -15.44 -0.32
CA GLY A 322 3.09 -15.03 -1.47
C GLY A 322 2.71 -13.65 -2.03
N GLU A 323 1.95 -12.85 -1.27
CA GLU A 323 1.63 -11.47 -1.63
C GLU A 323 2.75 -10.51 -1.28
N LEU A 324 2.92 -9.50 -2.13
CA LEU A 324 3.95 -8.49 -1.94
C LEU A 324 3.56 -7.51 -0.83
N ILE A 325 4.29 -7.54 0.28
CA ILE A 325 4.10 -6.62 1.41
C ILE A 325 4.67 -5.25 1.07
N ALA A 326 5.95 -5.21 0.69
CA ALA A 326 6.66 -3.99 0.33
C ALA A 326 7.87 -4.33 -0.53
N TYR A 327 8.35 -3.35 -1.29
CA TYR A 327 9.61 -3.49 -2.00
C TYR A 327 10.38 -2.17 -2.04
N PHE A 328 11.70 -2.29 -1.97
CA PHE A 328 12.63 -1.20 -1.75
C PHE A 328 13.64 -1.09 -2.89
N PHE A 329 13.98 0.13 -3.28
CA PHE A 329 15.05 0.44 -4.24
C PHE A 329 15.92 1.58 -3.75
N GLY A 330 17.07 1.79 -4.37
CA GLY A 330 17.79 3.06 -4.29
C GLY A 330 17.05 4.13 -5.11
N ALA A 331 17.00 5.36 -4.61
CA ALA A 331 16.39 6.45 -5.35
C ALA A 331 17.06 6.66 -6.72
N ARG A 332 16.26 6.70 -7.79
CA ARG A 332 16.72 6.95 -9.15
C ARG A 332 15.70 7.78 -9.94
N LYS A 333 16.16 8.41 -11.01
CA LYS A 333 15.29 9.04 -12.03
C LYS A 333 15.29 8.16 -13.28
N PRO A 334 14.25 8.22 -14.14
CA PRO A 334 14.26 7.58 -15.44
C PRO A 334 15.50 7.98 -16.25
N GLY A 335 16.13 7.02 -16.95
CA GLY A 335 17.35 7.28 -17.73
C GLY A 335 18.64 7.25 -16.91
N ILE A 336 18.56 7.00 -15.60
CA ILE A 336 19.73 6.96 -14.70
C ILE A 336 19.88 5.56 -14.10
N PRO A 337 21.07 4.94 -14.20
CA PRO A 337 21.36 3.67 -13.56
C PRO A 337 21.16 3.70 -12.05
N GLU A 338 21.01 2.52 -11.44
CA GLU A 338 20.90 2.44 -9.99
C GLU A 338 22.17 2.92 -9.27
N ARG A 339 21.97 3.56 -8.13
CA ARG A 339 23.06 4.12 -7.34
C ARG A 339 24.02 3.03 -6.86
N GLU A 340 25.32 3.32 -6.89
CA GLU A 340 26.35 2.39 -6.40
C GLU A 340 26.27 2.15 -4.90
N ASP A 341 25.95 3.18 -4.12
CA ASP A 341 25.76 3.05 -2.67
C ASP A 341 24.61 2.10 -2.30
N TRP A 342 23.53 2.08 -3.10
CA TRP A 342 22.42 1.14 -2.95
C TRP A 342 22.86 -0.30 -3.18
N ARG A 343 23.59 -0.54 -4.28
CA ARG A 343 24.16 -1.86 -4.57
C ARG A 343 25.10 -2.32 -3.47
N ALA A 344 25.96 -1.42 -2.99
CA ALA A 344 26.89 -1.72 -1.91
C ALA A 344 26.12 -2.10 -0.64
N LEU A 345 25.10 -1.33 -0.25
CA LEU A 345 24.27 -1.60 0.92
C LEU A 345 23.62 -2.99 0.82
N LEU A 346 22.97 -3.32 -0.29
CA LEU A 346 22.31 -4.62 -0.51
C LEU A 346 23.27 -5.81 -0.40
N ASN A 347 24.54 -5.64 -0.77
CA ASN A 347 25.57 -6.67 -0.65
C ASN A 347 26.05 -6.90 0.79
N THR A 348 25.78 -5.98 1.71
CA THR A 348 26.12 -6.14 3.14
C THR A 348 25.00 -6.77 3.96
N LEU A 349 23.84 -7.05 3.35
CA LEU A 349 22.67 -7.59 4.06
C LEU A 349 22.76 -9.11 4.20
N PRO A 350 22.21 -9.67 5.29
CA PRO A 350 22.26 -11.11 5.56
C PRO A 350 21.46 -11.91 4.53
N VAL A 351 22.13 -12.88 3.91
CA VAL A 351 21.54 -13.81 2.94
C VAL A 351 21.07 -15.05 3.71
N LEU A 352 19.90 -15.59 3.34
CA LEU A 352 19.44 -16.83 3.95
C LEU A 352 20.32 -17.98 3.45
N VAL A 353 21.11 -18.56 4.34
CA VAL A 353 21.93 -19.74 4.02
C VAL A 353 20.99 -20.93 3.87
N GLN A 354 20.80 -21.42 2.65
CA GLN A 354 20.14 -22.71 2.45
C GLN A 354 21.12 -23.79 2.93
N PRO A 355 20.68 -24.76 3.77
CA PRO A 355 21.53 -25.89 4.11
C PRO A 355 21.94 -26.60 2.82
N GLU A 356 23.24 -26.83 2.64
CA GLU A 356 23.73 -27.66 1.54
C GLU A 356 22.97 -28.98 1.57
N SER A 357 22.27 -29.29 0.48
CA SER A 357 21.67 -30.60 0.28
C SER A 357 22.80 -31.62 0.28
N VAL A 358 22.88 -32.39 1.36
CA VAL A 358 23.82 -33.51 1.57
C VAL A 358 23.57 -34.62 0.58
#